data_AF-A0A2H1E7J0-F1
#
_entry.id   AF-A0A2H1E7J0-F1
#
_cell.length_a   1.000
_cell.length_b   1.000
_cell.length_c   1.000
_cell.angle_alpha   90.00
_cell.angle_beta   90.00
_cell.angle_gamma   90.00
#
_symmetry.space_group_name_H-M   'P 1'
#
loop_
_entity.id
_entity.type
_entity.pdbx_description
1 polymer ?
#
loop_
_entity_poly.entity_id
_entity_poly.type
_entity_poly.pdbx_seq_one_letter_code
_entity_poly.pdbx_strand_id
1 'polypeptide(L)'
;MKKAFLLFLGATALFFTSCKENDTKAVERVVTISEGLKFGEGSVPYLNTSVLVSNFGTDSLSPLNNEGKGYIVKVTDQQITPFIPADGNLSAPKGMAIADDYLYIADVQKIVVYNLKNKAESPKIITLPDGELFANDIAIYNNYAYISVTNTGAIYKLNIATPTNPDSLTLTKVATVTGANGLAFDGKTLYVASFPADGKVTENNVIYKINDITAAAPSPEKIITTAGMYDGLAIYKSKLYFSNWANEGEVGYIDMATQKKNSIDTEGKKLSGPADISLLNGKLYVPNLPESELTIISVK
;
A
#
# COMPACT_ATOMS: atom_id res chain seq x y z
N MET A 1 52.42 21.74 -72.72
CA MET A 1 51.58 21.63 -71.50
C MET A 1 50.78 20.33 -71.57
N LYS A 2 51.11 19.36 -70.71
CA LYS A 2 50.33 18.19 -70.28
C LYS A 2 51.30 17.29 -69.50
N LYS A 3 51.44 17.56 -68.19
CA LYS A 3 52.17 16.69 -67.27
C LYS A 3 51.17 15.70 -66.69
N ALA A 4 51.46 14.41 -66.86
CA ALA A 4 50.71 13.30 -66.29
C ALA A 4 50.85 13.31 -64.75
N PHE A 5 49.74 13.14 -64.05
CA PHE A 5 49.68 13.08 -62.60
C PHE A 5 49.71 11.59 -62.20
N LEU A 6 50.77 11.18 -61.49
CA LEU A 6 50.85 9.87 -60.85
C LEU A 6 49.93 9.88 -59.62
N LEU A 7 49.00 8.93 -59.56
CA LEU A 7 48.11 8.71 -58.42
C LEU A 7 48.87 7.92 -57.34
N PHE A 8 49.02 8.50 -56.15
CA PHE A 8 49.58 7.85 -54.96
C PHE A 8 48.48 7.05 -54.25
N LEU A 9 48.66 5.72 -54.10
CA LEU A 9 47.82 4.88 -53.26
C LEU A 9 48.22 5.09 -51.79
N GLY A 10 47.42 5.82 -51.02
CA GLY A 10 47.54 5.91 -49.56
C GLY A 10 46.66 4.88 -48.87
N ALA A 11 47.27 3.97 -48.11
CA ALA A 11 46.57 2.97 -47.31
C ALA A 11 45.85 3.63 -46.13
N THR A 12 44.53 3.45 -46.05
CA THR A 12 43.72 3.83 -44.88
C THR A 12 43.75 2.71 -43.83
N ALA A 13 44.38 2.97 -42.70
CA ALA A 13 44.30 2.13 -41.52
C ALA A 13 42.92 2.29 -40.86
N LEU A 14 42.15 1.18 -40.79
CA LEU A 14 40.92 1.08 -40.03
C LEU A 14 41.27 0.95 -38.54
N PHE A 15 41.05 2.01 -37.77
CA PHE A 15 41.02 1.93 -36.31
C PHE A 15 39.68 1.32 -35.88
N PHE A 16 39.72 0.09 -35.38
CA PHE A 16 38.59 -0.49 -34.63
C PHE A 16 38.51 0.19 -33.27
N THR A 17 37.62 1.16 -33.12
CA THR A 17 37.16 1.61 -31.80
C THR A 17 36.25 0.54 -31.22
N SER A 18 36.79 -0.21 -30.26
CA SER A 18 36.05 -1.12 -29.39
C SER A 18 34.97 -0.34 -28.62
N CYS A 19 33.71 -0.42 -29.03
CA CYS A 19 32.58 -0.07 -28.17
C CYS A 19 32.51 -1.09 -27.03
N LYS A 20 33.09 -0.75 -25.88
CA LYS A 20 32.67 -1.33 -24.60
C LYS A 20 31.49 -0.50 -24.10
N GLU A 21 30.29 -1.00 -24.30
CA GLU A 21 29.11 -0.58 -23.54
C GLU A 21 28.44 -1.84 -23.02
N ASN A 22 28.85 -2.25 -21.82
CA ASN A 22 27.99 -2.99 -20.91
C ASN A 22 27.93 -2.14 -19.64
N ASP A 23 27.27 -0.99 -19.75
CA ASP A 23 26.78 -0.27 -18.58
C ASP A 23 25.61 -1.08 -18.02
N THR A 24 25.94 -2.05 -17.16
CA THR A 24 24.97 -2.53 -16.17
C THR A 24 24.68 -1.36 -15.25
N LYS A 25 23.67 -0.53 -15.59
CA LYS A 25 23.12 0.45 -14.65
C LYS A 25 22.86 -0.28 -13.34
N ALA A 26 23.50 0.18 -12.26
CA ALA A 26 23.20 -0.33 -10.93
C ALA A 26 21.70 -0.16 -10.70
N VAL A 27 21.00 -1.25 -10.37
CA VAL A 27 19.59 -1.18 -10.05
C VAL A 27 19.48 -0.40 -8.75
N GLU A 28 18.94 0.83 -8.81
CA GLU A 28 18.69 1.65 -7.64
C GLU A 28 17.82 0.86 -6.66
N ARG A 29 18.29 0.75 -5.42
CA ARG A 29 17.58 0.00 -4.38
C ARG A 29 16.32 0.74 -3.94
N VAL A 30 16.37 2.08 -3.94
CA VAL A 30 15.27 2.96 -3.57
C VAL A 30 14.92 3.84 -4.77
N VAL A 31 13.66 3.77 -5.22
CA VAL A 31 13.12 4.58 -6.32
C VAL A 31 11.94 5.38 -5.80
N THR A 32 11.83 6.66 -6.16
CA THR A 32 10.67 7.50 -5.81
C THR A 32 9.92 7.89 -7.07
N ILE A 33 8.60 7.83 -7.02
CA ILE A 33 7.71 8.29 -8.08
C ILE A 33 6.71 9.29 -7.50
N SER A 34 6.50 10.43 -8.15
CA SER A 34 5.52 11.45 -7.73
C SER A 34 4.49 11.79 -8.80
N GLU A 35 4.80 11.51 -10.07
CA GLU A 35 3.93 11.88 -11.19
C GLU A 35 2.59 11.15 -11.13
N GLY A 36 1.49 11.90 -11.24
CA GLY A 36 0.14 11.35 -11.21
C GLY A 36 -0.33 10.85 -9.84
N LEU A 37 0.41 11.16 -8.76
CA LEU A 37 0.01 10.88 -7.39
C LEU A 37 -0.40 12.15 -6.66
N LYS A 38 -1.38 12.04 -5.76
CA LYS A 38 -1.82 13.14 -4.92
C LYS A 38 -2.38 12.59 -3.62
N PHE A 39 -1.58 12.72 -2.56
CA PHE A 39 -1.83 12.10 -1.26
C PHE A 39 -2.16 10.60 -1.44
N GLY A 40 -1.16 9.84 -1.91
CA GLY A 40 -1.25 8.38 -2.01
C GLY A 40 -1.25 7.76 -0.61
N GLU A 41 -2.26 6.94 -0.30
CA GLU A 41 -2.44 6.36 1.04
C GLU A 41 -2.22 4.84 1.04
N GLY A 42 -3.05 4.10 0.28
CA GLY A 42 -3.04 2.64 0.24
C GLY A 42 -2.29 2.08 -0.95
N SER A 43 -1.78 0.85 -0.80
CA SER A 43 -1.15 0.10 -1.90
C SER A 43 -1.51 -1.38 -1.85
N VAL A 44 -1.89 -1.97 -3.00
CA VAL A 44 -2.21 -3.40 -3.07
C VAL A 44 -1.64 -4.05 -4.34
N PRO A 45 -0.99 -5.24 -4.25
CA PRO A 45 -0.54 -5.95 -5.43
C PRO A 45 -1.72 -6.35 -6.34
N TYR A 46 -1.52 -6.26 -7.65
CA TYR A 46 -2.51 -6.58 -8.67
C TYR A 46 -1.89 -7.42 -9.79
N LEU A 47 -2.50 -8.60 -10.02
CA LEU A 47 -2.14 -9.60 -11.03
C LEU A 47 -0.66 -10.02 -11.00
N ASN A 48 0.03 -9.89 -9.86
CA ASN A 48 1.46 -10.18 -9.69
C ASN A 48 2.41 -9.37 -10.61
N THR A 49 1.91 -8.35 -11.30
CA THR A 49 2.67 -7.55 -12.27
C THR A 49 2.66 -6.06 -11.98
N SER A 50 1.77 -5.61 -11.10
CA SER A 50 1.54 -4.19 -10.82
C SER A 50 1.07 -3.99 -9.39
N VAL A 51 1.09 -2.76 -8.93
CA VAL A 51 0.50 -2.33 -7.65
C VAL A 51 -0.55 -1.27 -7.93
N LEU A 52 -1.71 -1.36 -7.29
CA LEU A 52 -2.69 -0.28 -7.28
C LEU A 52 -2.39 0.65 -6.11
N VAL A 53 -2.45 1.95 -6.34
CA VAL A 53 -2.24 2.98 -5.31
C VAL A 53 -3.46 3.88 -5.25
N SER A 54 -4.07 3.99 -4.08
CA SER A 54 -5.21 4.87 -3.81
C SER A 54 -4.72 6.27 -3.46
N ASN A 55 -5.42 7.29 -3.95
CA ASN A 55 -5.02 8.69 -3.84
C ASN A 55 -6.23 9.53 -3.43
N PHE A 56 -6.06 10.50 -2.54
CA PHE A 56 -7.16 11.39 -2.15
C PHE A 56 -7.52 12.38 -3.25
N GLY A 57 -6.54 12.83 -4.04
CA GLY A 57 -6.78 13.74 -5.17
C GLY A 57 -7.22 15.16 -4.83
N THR A 58 -7.35 15.49 -3.55
CA THR A 58 -7.70 16.81 -3.05
C THR A 58 -6.51 17.79 -3.10
N ASP A 59 -6.78 19.09 -3.00
CA ASP A 59 -5.71 20.11 -3.01
C ASP A 59 -4.91 20.13 -1.70
N SER A 60 -5.59 19.82 -0.59
CA SER A 60 -5.03 19.72 0.77
C SER A 60 -5.13 18.30 1.32
N LEU A 61 -4.21 17.96 2.23
CA LEU A 61 -4.22 16.66 2.90
C LEU A 61 -5.40 16.63 3.89
N SER A 62 -6.45 15.89 3.54
CA SER A 62 -7.66 15.75 4.35
C SER A 62 -8.14 14.30 4.35
N PRO A 63 -7.77 13.49 5.36
CA PRO A 63 -8.00 12.05 5.35
C PRO A 63 -9.45 11.64 5.60
N LEU A 64 -10.32 12.58 5.95
CA LEU A 64 -11.76 12.40 6.18
C LEU A 64 -12.61 13.28 5.26
N ASN A 65 -12.05 13.73 4.12
CA ASN A 65 -12.79 14.55 3.16
C ASN A 65 -13.96 13.76 2.51
N ASN A 66 -14.93 14.48 1.96
CA ASN A 66 -16.06 13.91 1.22
C ASN A 66 -16.17 14.51 -0.19
N GLU A 67 -15.05 14.91 -0.79
CA GLU A 67 -15.03 15.71 -2.02
C GLU A 67 -15.28 14.89 -3.30
N GLY A 68 -15.27 13.54 -3.23
CA GLY A 68 -15.45 12.70 -4.42
C GLY A 68 -14.27 12.76 -5.41
N LYS A 69 -13.10 13.27 -4.98
CA LYS A 69 -11.91 13.45 -5.82
C LYS A 69 -10.92 12.28 -5.77
N GLY A 70 -11.22 11.26 -4.97
CA GLY A 70 -10.36 10.10 -4.80
C GLY A 70 -10.26 9.28 -6.09
N TYR A 71 -9.09 8.69 -6.33
CA TYR A 71 -8.84 7.87 -7.50
C TYR A 71 -7.81 6.78 -7.21
N ILE A 72 -7.68 5.83 -8.14
CA ILE A 72 -6.71 4.74 -8.06
C ILE A 72 -5.88 4.72 -9.33
N VAL A 73 -4.56 4.64 -9.17
CA VAL A 73 -3.62 4.42 -10.28
C VAL A 73 -3.05 3.02 -10.21
N LYS A 74 -2.66 2.49 -11.36
CA LYS A 74 -1.90 1.25 -11.50
C LYS A 74 -0.46 1.60 -11.81
N VAL A 75 0.44 1.13 -10.95
CA VAL A 75 1.88 1.31 -11.01
C VAL A 75 2.54 0.03 -11.47
N THR A 76 3.45 0.16 -12.44
CA THR A 76 4.37 -0.88 -12.91
C THR A 76 5.79 -0.34 -12.82
N ASP A 77 6.79 -1.18 -13.11
CA ASP A 77 8.17 -0.72 -13.22
C ASP A 77 8.39 0.30 -14.35
N GLN A 78 7.46 0.39 -15.32
CA GLN A 78 7.62 1.22 -16.52
C GLN A 78 6.74 2.48 -16.52
N GLN A 79 5.56 2.43 -15.89
CA GLN A 79 4.57 3.48 -16.01
C GLN A 79 3.56 3.50 -14.85
N ILE A 80 3.01 4.69 -14.63
CA ILE A 80 1.78 4.92 -13.87
C ILE A 80 0.65 5.17 -14.86
N THR A 81 -0.48 4.49 -14.65
CA THR A 81 -1.65 4.61 -15.51
C THR A 81 -2.91 4.77 -14.66
N PRO A 82 -3.91 5.57 -15.07
CA PRO A 82 -5.20 5.60 -14.40
C PRO A 82 -5.82 4.20 -14.34
N PHE A 83 -6.43 3.84 -13.19
CA PHE A 83 -7.07 2.54 -13.00
C PHE A 83 -8.56 2.67 -12.64
N ILE A 84 -8.86 3.49 -11.63
CA ILE A 84 -10.21 3.99 -11.34
C ILE A 84 -10.11 5.52 -11.33
N PRO A 85 -10.82 6.25 -12.19
CA PRO A 85 -10.76 7.70 -12.25
C PRO A 85 -11.47 8.33 -11.03
N ALA A 86 -11.29 9.63 -10.84
CA ALA A 86 -12.09 10.42 -9.90
C ALA A 86 -13.52 10.58 -10.43
N ASP A 87 -14.32 9.52 -10.27
CA ASP A 87 -15.69 9.38 -10.77
C ASP A 87 -16.76 9.86 -9.77
N GLY A 88 -16.35 10.44 -8.65
CA GLY A 88 -17.22 10.93 -7.58
C GLY A 88 -17.52 9.91 -6.48
N ASN A 89 -17.17 8.62 -6.65
CA ASN A 89 -17.50 7.60 -5.65
C ASN A 89 -16.48 7.50 -4.52
N LEU A 90 -15.22 7.89 -4.74
CA LEU A 90 -14.14 7.84 -3.76
C LEU A 90 -13.76 9.25 -3.29
N SER A 91 -13.50 9.44 -1.99
CA SER A 91 -13.11 10.76 -1.45
C SER A 91 -11.70 10.76 -0.86
N ALA A 92 -11.42 9.85 0.07
CA ALA A 92 -10.11 9.63 0.66
C ALA A 92 -9.81 8.11 0.69
N PRO A 93 -9.75 7.44 -0.49
CA PRO A 93 -9.56 6.00 -0.53
C PRO A 93 -8.22 5.61 0.10
N LYS A 94 -8.24 4.55 0.91
CA LYS A 94 -7.10 4.10 1.73
C LYS A 94 -6.70 2.68 1.37
N GLY A 95 -6.56 1.80 2.37
CA GLY A 95 -6.26 0.40 2.19
C GLY A 95 -7.32 -0.31 1.33
N MET A 96 -6.85 -1.33 0.64
CA MET A 96 -7.58 -2.00 -0.43
C MET A 96 -7.33 -3.49 -0.38
N ALA A 97 -8.35 -4.25 -0.76
CA ALA A 97 -8.26 -5.69 -0.93
C ALA A 97 -8.89 -6.13 -2.25
N ILE A 98 -8.33 -7.19 -2.84
CA ILE A 98 -8.88 -7.83 -4.04
C ILE A 98 -9.36 -9.23 -3.66
N ALA A 99 -10.61 -9.53 -3.99
CA ALA A 99 -11.17 -10.87 -3.92
C ALA A 99 -11.91 -11.15 -5.23
N ASP A 100 -11.55 -12.25 -5.90
CA ASP A 100 -11.98 -12.56 -7.26
C ASP A 100 -11.77 -11.37 -8.22
N ASP A 101 -12.84 -10.92 -8.89
CA ASP A 101 -12.83 -9.78 -9.80
C ASP A 101 -13.28 -8.48 -9.13
N TYR A 102 -13.21 -8.37 -7.79
CA TYR A 102 -13.71 -7.22 -7.06
C TYR A 102 -12.60 -6.54 -6.24
N LEU A 103 -12.56 -5.21 -6.31
CA LEU A 103 -11.70 -4.37 -5.50
C LEU A 103 -12.54 -3.71 -4.41
N TYR A 104 -12.22 -4.03 -3.16
CA TYR A 104 -12.79 -3.47 -1.95
C TYR A 104 -11.88 -2.36 -1.46
N ILE A 105 -12.44 -1.19 -1.17
CA ILE A 105 -11.69 0.02 -0.86
C ILE A 105 -12.27 0.61 0.43
N ALA A 106 -11.42 0.83 1.44
CA ALA A 106 -11.80 1.63 2.59
C ALA A 106 -11.79 3.11 2.22
N ASP A 107 -12.89 3.82 2.48
CA ASP A 107 -13.04 5.23 2.15
C ASP A 107 -13.91 5.92 3.22
N VAL A 108 -13.27 6.58 4.18
CA VAL A 108 -13.94 7.34 5.25
C VAL A 108 -14.93 6.45 6.04
N GLN A 109 -16.25 6.65 5.96
CA GLN A 109 -17.26 5.87 6.69
C GLN A 109 -17.85 4.74 5.85
N LYS A 110 -17.19 4.31 4.77
CA LYS A 110 -17.75 3.32 3.85
C LYS A 110 -16.70 2.40 3.25
N ILE A 111 -17.17 1.25 2.77
CA ILE A 111 -16.46 0.39 1.84
C ILE A 111 -17.06 0.58 0.45
N VAL A 112 -16.21 0.83 -0.53
CA VAL A 112 -16.60 0.96 -1.94
C VAL A 112 -16.07 -0.25 -2.69
N VAL A 113 -16.95 -0.92 -3.44
CA VAL A 113 -16.65 -2.19 -4.11
C VAL A 113 -16.83 -2.04 -5.61
N TYR A 114 -15.73 -2.12 -6.35
CA TYR A 114 -15.72 -2.05 -7.80
C TYR A 114 -15.61 -3.43 -8.44
N ASN A 115 -16.40 -3.66 -9.49
CA ASN A 115 -16.24 -4.79 -10.39
C ASN A 115 -15.07 -4.51 -11.36
N LEU A 116 -13.97 -5.23 -11.22
CA LEU A 116 -12.77 -5.05 -12.03
C LEU A 116 -12.95 -5.49 -13.49
N LYS A 117 -13.92 -6.38 -13.78
CA LYS A 117 -14.32 -6.76 -15.15
C LYS A 117 -15.18 -5.69 -15.83
N ASN A 118 -15.89 -4.85 -15.07
CA ASN A 118 -16.72 -3.77 -15.59
C ASN A 118 -16.65 -2.54 -14.69
N LYS A 119 -15.52 -1.82 -14.72
CA LYS A 119 -15.28 -0.65 -13.86
C LYS A 119 -16.17 0.56 -14.16
N ALA A 120 -16.89 0.54 -15.28
CA ALA A 120 -17.85 1.60 -15.63
C ALA A 120 -19.22 1.40 -14.96
N GLU A 121 -19.50 0.21 -14.42
CA GLU A 121 -20.68 -0.02 -13.58
C GLU A 121 -20.53 0.75 -12.26
N SER A 122 -21.63 1.31 -11.75
CA SER A 122 -21.63 1.96 -10.44
C SER A 122 -21.15 0.98 -9.36
N PRO A 123 -20.20 1.39 -8.50
CA PRO A 123 -19.71 0.51 -7.45
C PRO A 123 -20.80 0.26 -6.41
N LYS A 124 -20.64 -0.83 -5.65
CA LYS A 124 -21.46 -1.04 -4.44
C LYS A 124 -20.87 -0.24 -3.30
N ILE A 125 -21.75 0.31 -2.46
CA ILE A 125 -21.36 1.10 -1.28
C ILE A 125 -21.94 0.43 -0.04
N ILE A 126 -21.09 0.19 0.95
CA ILE A 126 -21.45 -0.37 2.25
C ILE A 126 -21.04 0.65 3.31
N THR A 127 -22.02 1.29 3.95
CA THR A 127 -21.77 2.28 4.99
C THR A 127 -21.49 1.58 6.32
N LEU A 128 -20.45 2.01 7.02
CA LEU A 128 -20.16 1.57 8.38
C LEU A 128 -21.14 2.23 9.37
N PRO A 129 -21.34 1.65 10.57
CA PRO A 129 -22.17 2.26 11.60
C PRO A 129 -21.80 3.71 11.95
N ASP A 130 -22.73 4.44 12.56
CA ASP A 130 -22.49 5.81 13.01
C ASP A 130 -21.30 5.88 13.99
N GLY A 131 -20.42 6.86 13.75
CA GLY A 131 -19.20 7.04 14.53
C GLY A 131 -17.99 6.23 14.02
N GLU A 132 -18.18 5.25 13.14
CA GLU A 132 -17.10 4.49 12.49
C GLU A 132 -16.57 5.25 11.26
N LEU A 133 -16.05 6.45 11.49
CA LEU A 133 -15.78 7.48 10.47
C LEU A 133 -14.49 7.27 9.68
N PHE A 134 -13.59 6.42 10.18
CA PHE A 134 -12.22 6.33 9.69
C PHE A 134 -11.85 4.90 9.30
N ALA A 135 -12.59 4.31 8.37
CA ALA A 135 -12.23 3.05 7.71
C ALA A 135 -10.84 3.22 7.09
N ASN A 136 -9.92 2.31 7.42
CA ASN A 136 -8.54 2.46 6.99
C ASN A 136 -8.05 1.35 6.08
N ASP A 137 -8.04 0.11 6.55
CA ASP A 137 -7.50 -0.99 5.77
C ASP A 137 -8.48 -2.15 5.64
N ILE A 138 -8.27 -2.96 4.59
CA ILE A 138 -9.06 -4.15 4.30
C ILE A 138 -8.13 -5.32 4.04
N ALA A 139 -8.32 -6.43 4.76
CA ALA A 139 -7.64 -7.69 4.51
C ALA A 139 -8.64 -8.83 4.32
N ILE A 140 -8.35 -9.75 3.40
CA ILE A 140 -9.23 -10.90 3.11
C ILE A 140 -8.73 -12.15 3.82
N TYR A 141 -9.66 -12.86 4.47
CA TYR A 141 -9.42 -14.21 4.95
C TYR A 141 -10.66 -15.08 4.71
N ASN A 142 -10.47 -16.17 3.96
CA ASN A 142 -11.56 -16.99 3.42
C ASN A 142 -12.58 -16.12 2.65
N ASN A 143 -13.87 -16.26 2.95
CA ASN A 143 -14.96 -15.51 2.32
C ASN A 143 -15.31 -14.22 3.08
N TYR A 144 -14.37 -13.63 3.81
CA TYR A 144 -14.61 -12.42 4.60
C TYR A 144 -13.57 -11.35 4.33
N ALA A 145 -14.06 -10.12 4.16
CA ALA A 145 -13.25 -8.91 4.25
C ALA A 145 -13.25 -8.43 5.71
N TYR A 146 -12.07 -8.15 6.23
CA TYR A 146 -11.86 -7.57 7.56
C TYR A 146 -11.46 -6.12 7.41
N ILE A 147 -12.10 -5.23 8.15
CA ILE A 147 -11.99 -3.79 7.98
C ILE A 147 -11.54 -3.17 9.30
N SER A 148 -10.47 -2.39 9.29
CA SER A 148 -10.06 -1.60 10.44
C SER A 148 -10.71 -0.22 10.43
N VAL A 149 -11.05 0.28 11.63
CA VAL A 149 -11.57 1.64 11.82
C VAL A 149 -10.72 2.36 12.85
N THR A 150 -9.91 3.32 12.40
CA THR A 150 -8.83 3.91 13.21
C THR A 150 -9.35 4.71 14.40
N ASN A 151 -10.43 5.49 14.23
CA ASN A 151 -10.91 6.40 15.27
C ASN A 151 -11.57 5.68 16.46
N THR A 152 -12.09 4.48 16.27
CA THR A 152 -12.72 3.66 17.32
C THR A 152 -11.88 2.45 17.72
N GLY A 153 -10.89 2.10 16.89
CA GLY A 153 -10.14 0.85 17.00
C GLY A 153 -10.94 -0.40 16.64
N ALA A 154 -12.14 -0.26 16.08
CA ALA A 154 -12.97 -1.41 15.74
C ALA A 154 -12.36 -2.20 14.57
N ILE A 155 -12.53 -3.53 14.62
CA ILE A 155 -12.32 -4.40 13.48
C ILE A 155 -13.67 -5.02 13.14
N TYR A 156 -14.13 -4.78 11.92
CA TYR A 156 -15.35 -5.37 11.37
C TYR A 156 -15.01 -6.54 10.45
N LYS A 157 -15.95 -7.46 10.28
CA LYS A 157 -15.95 -8.44 9.19
C LYS A 157 -17.19 -8.26 8.33
N LEU A 158 -17.04 -8.50 7.04
CA LEU A 158 -18.09 -8.47 6.02
C LEU A 158 -18.04 -9.78 5.23
N ASN A 159 -19.19 -10.44 5.03
CA ASN A 159 -19.25 -11.63 4.18
C ASN A 159 -19.18 -11.23 2.71
N ILE A 160 -18.21 -11.79 1.99
CA ILE A 160 -17.95 -11.54 0.56
C ILE A 160 -18.08 -12.81 -0.29
N ALA A 161 -18.69 -13.88 0.23
CA ALA A 161 -18.92 -15.12 -0.52
C ALA A 161 -19.71 -14.91 -1.82
N THR A 162 -20.55 -13.88 -1.86
CA THR A 162 -21.28 -13.45 -3.06
C THR A 162 -20.85 -12.02 -3.41
N PRO A 163 -19.73 -11.85 -4.13
CA PRO A 163 -19.11 -10.54 -4.31
C PRO A 163 -19.90 -9.60 -5.24
N THR A 164 -20.84 -10.14 -6.03
CA THR A 164 -21.79 -9.35 -6.84
C THR A 164 -22.77 -8.54 -5.99
N ASN A 165 -22.99 -8.93 -4.74
CA ASN A 165 -23.90 -8.27 -3.81
C ASN A 165 -23.44 -8.47 -2.36
N PRO A 166 -22.36 -7.81 -1.92
CA PRO A 166 -21.95 -7.86 -0.52
C PRO A 166 -23.06 -7.27 0.35
N ASP A 167 -23.56 -8.07 1.29
CA ASP A 167 -24.71 -7.72 2.13
C ASP A 167 -24.22 -6.95 3.37
N SER A 168 -24.59 -5.67 3.46
CA SER A 168 -24.27 -4.81 4.60
C SER A 168 -24.83 -5.35 5.92
N LEU A 169 -25.87 -6.19 5.88
CA LEU A 169 -26.41 -6.87 7.06
C LEU A 169 -25.44 -7.88 7.67
N THR A 170 -24.40 -8.28 6.93
CA THR A 170 -23.37 -9.20 7.43
C THR A 170 -22.19 -8.47 8.09
N LEU A 171 -22.20 -7.13 8.07
CA LEU A 171 -21.17 -6.32 8.69
C LEU A 171 -21.26 -6.45 10.22
N THR A 172 -20.25 -7.05 10.83
CA THR A 172 -20.25 -7.32 12.28
C THR A 172 -18.91 -6.95 12.90
N LYS A 173 -18.94 -6.25 14.02
CA LYS A 173 -17.73 -5.95 14.81
C LYS A 173 -17.24 -7.24 15.48
N VAL A 174 -15.97 -7.56 15.31
CA VAL A 174 -15.37 -8.82 15.81
C VAL A 174 -14.27 -8.62 16.84
N ALA A 175 -13.59 -7.47 16.81
CA ALA A 175 -12.53 -7.17 17.76
C ALA A 175 -12.39 -5.65 17.95
N THR A 176 -11.61 -5.24 18.94
CA THR A 176 -11.17 -3.86 19.14
C THR A 176 -9.68 -3.85 19.43
N VAL A 177 -8.92 -3.08 18.68
CA VAL A 177 -7.50 -2.77 18.91
C VAL A 177 -7.37 -1.26 18.88
N THR A 178 -6.84 -0.64 19.93
CA THR A 178 -6.65 0.81 19.98
C THR A 178 -5.98 1.30 18.70
N GLY A 179 -6.61 2.24 17.99
CA GLY A 179 -6.03 2.80 16.76
C GLY A 179 -5.87 1.79 15.63
N ALA A 180 -6.67 0.72 15.56
CA ALA A 180 -6.59 -0.29 14.51
C ALA A 180 -6.44 0.36 13.13
N ASN A 181 -5.34 0.03 12.44
CA ASN A 181 -4.97 0.61 11.16
C ASN A 181 -4.65 -0.50 10.15
N GLY A 182 -3.43 -0.64 9.64
CA GLY A 182 -3.09 -1.70 8.69
C GLY A 182 -3.32 -3.12 9.21
N LEU A 183 -3.71 -4.01 8.31
CA LEU A 183 -4.12 -5.40 8.57
C LEU A 183 -3.34 -6.36 7.67
N ALA A 184 -2.84 -7.46 8.24
CA ALA A 184 -2.23 -8.54 7.45
C ALA A 184 -2.53 -9.92 8.04
N PHE A 185 -2.78 -10.90 7.18
CA PHE A 185 -3.08 -12.28 7.57
C PHE A 185 -1.88 -13.22 7.41
N ASP A 186 -1.67 -14.08 8.41
CA ASP A 186 -0.92 -15.34 8.28
C ASP A 186 -1.80 -16.50 8.76
N GLY A 187 -2.39 -17.21 7.81
CA GLY A 187 -3.50 -18.13 8.10
C GLY A 187 -4.64 -17.38 8.82
N LYS A 188 -5.11 -17.94 9.93
CA LYS A 188 -6.17 -17.33 10.77
C LYS A 188 -5.67 -16.23 11.73
N THR A 189 -4.35 -16.01 11.78
CA THR A 189 -3.76 -14.96 12.61
C THR A 189 -3.89 -13.64 11.89
N LEU A 190 -4.54 -12.66 12.53
CA LEU A 190 -4.60 -11.29 12.04
C LEU A 190 -3.56 -10.44 12.77
N TYR A 191 -2.66 -9.80 12.03
CA TYR A 191 -1.78 -8.75 12.53
C TYR A 191 -2.42 -7.40 12.30
N VAL A 192 -2.29 -6.52 13.29
CA VAL A 192 -2.97 -5.22 13.33
C VAL A 192 -1.97 -4.15 13.74
N ALA A 193 -1.71 -3.19 12.88
CA ALA A 193 -0.97 -1.99 13.23
C ALA A 193 -1.87 -1.04 14.02
N SER A 194 -1.26 -0.22 14.87
CA SER A 194 -1.95 0.77 15.68
C SER A 194 -1.43 2.18 15.39
N PHE A 195 -2.36 3.05 15.03
CA PHE A 195 -2.15 4.45 14.73
C PHE A 195 -3.04 5.34 15.62
N PRO A 196 -2.48 6.31 16.35
CA PRO A 196 -3.28 7.21 17.17
C PRO A 196 -3.99 8.26 16.30
N ALA A 197 -5.32 8.15 16.18
CA ALA A 197 -6.13 9.07 15.37
C ALA A 197 -6.01 10.55 15.78
N ASP A 198 -5.68 10.83 17.05
CA ASP A 198 -5.46 12.18 17.58
C ASP A 198 -3.99 12.66 17.46
N GLY A 199 -3.13 11.83 16.85
CA GLY A 199 -1.69 12.08 16.71
C GLY A 199 -0.88 11.89 17.99
N LYS A 200 -1.48 11.46 19.10
CA LYS A 200 -0.78 11.29 20.38
C LYS A 200 -0.38 9.84 20.62
N VAL A 201 0.91 9.56 20.46
CA VAL A 201 1.46 8.22 20.70
C VAL A 201 1.39 7.85 22.19
N THR A 202 0.89 6.65 22.46
CA THR A 202 0.85 6.00 23.78
C THR A 202 1.55 4.65 23.72
N GLU A 203 1.79 4.02 24.88
CA GLU A 203 2.32 2.65 24.99
C GLU A 203 1.43 1.57 24.34
N ASN A 204 0.21 1.91 23.95
CA ASN A 204 -0.72 1.03 23.26
C ASN A 204 -0.65 1.18 21.73
N ASN A 205 0.07 2.17 21.21
CA ASN A 205 0.27 2.33 19.78
C ASN A 205 1.45 1.48 19.30
N VAL A 206 1.19 0.18 19.15
CA VAL A 206 2.13 -0.86 18.75
C VAL A 206 1.49 -1.80 17.74
N ILE A 207 2.24 -2.80 17.26
CA ILE A 207 1.68 -3.86 16.43
C ILE A 207 1.14 -4.99 17.32
N TYR A 208 -0.06 -5.44 17.00
CA TYR A 208 -0.78 -6.52 17.67
C TYR A 208 -0.89 -7.75 16.76
N LYS A 209 -1.13 -8.90 17.36
CA LYS A 209 -1.64 -10.10 16.70
C LYS A 209 -2.91 -10.58 17.38
N ILE A 210 -3.78 -11.21 16.61
CA ILE A 210 -4.94 -11.96 17.07
C ILE A 210 -4.78 -13.37 16.52
N ASN A 211 -4.42 -14.33 17.37
CA ASN A 211 -4.03 -15.70 16.95
C ASN A 211 -5.15 -16.44 16.20
N ASP A 212 -6.42 -16.12 16.49
CA ASP A 212 -7.58 -16.67 15.79
C ASP A 212 -8.67 -15.62 15.69
N ILE A 213 -8.78 -14.96 14.53
CA ILE A 213 -9.81 -13.95 14.30
C ILE A 213 -11.23 -14.55 14.18
N THR A 214 -11.33 -15.86 14.01
CA THR A 214 -12.60 -16.58 13.84
C THR A 214 -13.18 -17.08 15.17
N ALA A 215 -12.41 -16.98 16.25
CA ALA A 215 -12.87 -17.32 17.59
C ALA A 215 -14.09 -16.48 18.00
N ALA A 216 -14.90 -17.01 18.93
CA ALA A 216 -16.07 -16.29 19.46
C ALA A 216 -15.68 -14.99 20.17
N ALA A 217 -14.48 -14.94 20.75
CA ALA A 217 -13.89 -13.77 21.38
C ALA A 217 -12.42 -13.63 20.96
N PRO A 218 -12.13 -13.02 19.81
CA PRO A 218 -10.76 -12.80 19.36
C PRO A 218 -10.02 -11.89 20.36
N SER A 219 -8.81 -12.29 20.74
CA SER A 219 -8.00 -11.60 21.76
C SER A 219 -6.74 -10.98 21.11
N PRO A 220 -6.61 -9.65 21.11
CA PRO A 220 -5.40 -8.98 20.65
C PRO A 220 -4.26 -9.05 21.66
N GLU A 221 -3.06 -9.36 21.19
CA GLU A 221 -1.83 -9.42 21.96
C GLU A 221 -0.76 -8.53 21.30
N LYS A 222 -0.06 -7.70 22.09
CA LYS A 222 1.08 -6.92 21.59
C LYS A 222 2.21 -7.85 21.17
N ILE A 223 2.78 -7.65 19.98
CA ILE A 223 3.97 -8.42 19.53
C ILE A 223 5.27 -7.63 19.66
N ILE A 224 5.17 -6.31 19.84
CA ILE A 224 6.29 -5.42 20.14
C ILE A 224 5.86 -4.43 21.23
N THR A 225 6.84 -3.87 21.93
CA THR A 225 6.61 -2.85 22.98
C THR A 225 7.05 -1.45 22.56
N THR A 226 7.76 -1.32 21.44
CA THR A 226 8.17 -0.01 20.91
C THR A 226 6.96 0.73 20.36
N ALA A 227 6.48 1.72 21.11
CA ALA A 227 5.40 2.60 20.67
C ALA A 227 5.77 3.38 19.40
N GLY A 228 4.77 3.67 18.58
CA GLY A 228 4.92 4.39 17.32
C GLY A 228 3.58 4.78 16.71
N MET A 229 3.61 5.17 15.45
CA MET A 229 2.45 5.47 14.62
C MET A 229 2.45 4.47 13.46
N TYR A 230 2.23 3.20 13.79
CA TYR A 230 2.30 2.11 12.82
C TYR A 230 1.07 2.15 11.92
N ASP A 231 1.28 2.04 10.62
CA ASP A 231 0.24 2.27 9.63
C ASP A 231 0.02 1.00 8.79
N GLY A 232 0.62 0.87 7.61
CA GLY A 232 0.53 -0.35 6.79
C GLY A 232 1.28 -1.57 7.34
N LEU A 233 0.79 -2.76 6.94
CA LEU A 233 1.42 -4.05 7.20
C LEU A 233 1.46 -4.93 5.95
N ALA A 234 2.57 -5.63 5.74
CA ALA A 234 2.67 -6.66 4.70
C ALA A 234 3.43 -7.89 5.21
N ILE A 235 2.94 -9.08 4.87
CA ILE A 235 3.60 -10.34 5.26
C ILE A 235 4.27 -10.95 4.04
N TYR A 236 5.54 -11.32 4.20
CA TYR A 236 6.25 -12.12 3.22
C TYR A 236 7.33 -12.94 3.87
N LYS A 237 7.27 -14.26 3.64
CA LYS A 237 8.04 -15.24 4.42
C LYS A 237 7.77 -15.01 5.92
N SER A 238 8.71 -15.36 6.79
CA SER A 238 8.58 -15.16 8.25
C SER A 238 8.82 -13.72 8.70
N LYS A 239 8.49 -12.72 7.87
CA LYS A 239 8.66 -11.30 8.15
C LYS A 239 7.34 -10.57 8.00
N LEU A 240 7.01 -9.78 9.03
CA LEU A 240 5.93 -8.80 9.01
C LEU A 240 6.54 -7.42 8.77
N TYR A 241 6.47 -6.95 7.53
CA TYR A 241 6.87 -5.60 7.16
C TYR A 241 5.86 -4.58 7.68
N PHE A 242 6.36 -3.40 8.05
CA PHE A 242 5.54 -2.32 8.57
C PHE A 242 6.03 -0.97 8.04
N SER A 243 5.12 -0.01 7.96
CA SER A 243 5.41 1.43 7.93
C SER A 243 5.06 2.06 9.29
N ASN A 244 5.77 3.11 9.64
CA ASN A 244 5.63 3.83 10.91
C ASN A 244 5.95 5.31 10.71
N TRP A 245 5.03 6.19 11.09
CA TRP A 245 5.20 7.65 10.94
C TRP A 245 6.05 8.28 12.05
N ALA A 246 6.28 7.55 13.15
CA ALA A 246 7.10 8.07 14.24
C ALA A 246 8.57 8.22 13.81
N ASN A 247 9.31 9.11 14.48
CA ASN A 247 10.75 9.32 14.28
C ASN A 247 11.15 9.68 12.84
N GLU A 248 10.43 10.60 12.20
CA GLU A 248 10.66 11.05 10.81
C GLU A 248 10.40 10.00 9.71
N GLY A 249 9.68 8.93 10.06
CA GLY A 249 9.31 7.87 9.15
C GLY A 249 10.25 6.69 9.19
N GLU A 250 9.67 5.50 9.34
CA GLU A 250 10.39 4.24 9.35
C GLU A 250 9.64 3.20 8.51
N VAL A 251 10.39 2.48 7.70
CA VAL A 251 9.96 1.21 7.12
C VAL A 251 10.85 0.12 7.70
N GLY A 252 10.26 -1.00 8.07
CA GLY A 252 10.99 -2.08 8.69
C GLY A 252 10.27 -3.41 8.60
N TYR A 253 10.75 -4.39 9.35
CA TYR A 253 10.06 -5.65 9.53
C TYR A 253 10.28 -6.22 10.94
N ILE A 254 9.31 -7.01 11.38
CA ILE A 254 9.40 -7.86 12.55
C ILE A 254 9.67 -9.29 12.06
N ASP A 255 10.73 -9.90 12.57
CA ASP A 255 10.94 -11.34 12.42
C ASP A 255 9.88 -12.07 13.25
N MET A 256 8.99 -12.82 12.60
CA MET A 256 7.79 -13.36 13.24
C MET A 256 8.10 -14.46 14.27
N ALA A 257 9.26 -15.13 14.14
CA ALA A 257 9.68 -16.18 15.05
C ALA A 257 10.28 -15.61 16.34
N THR A 258 11.10 -14.57 16.21
CA THR A 258 11.83 -13.96 17.33
C THR A 258 11.17 -12.69 17.89
N GLN A 259 10.16 -12.16 17.19
CA GLN A 259 9.54 -10.85 17.44
C GLN A 259 10.51 -9.67 17.42
N LYS A 260 11.70 -9.87 16.81
CA LYS A 260 12.69 -8.81 16.70
C LYS A 260 12.30 -7.82 15.61
N LYS A 261 12.16 -6.55 16.00
CA LYS A 261 12.01 -5.42 15.09
C LYS A 261 13.35 -5.07 14.43
N ASN A 262 13.33 -4.82 13.12
CA ASN A 262 14.49 -4.39 12.33
C ASN A 262 14.06 -3.27 11.38
N SER A 263 14.88 -2.24 11.23
CA SER A 263 14.64 -1.14 10.28
C SER A 263 15.25 -1.47 8.91
N ILE A 264 14.65 -0.92 7.86
CA ILE A 264 15.16 -0.99 6.49
C ILE A 264 15.79 0.35 6.13
N ASP A 265 17.01 0.30 5.62
CA ASP A 265 17.71 1.48 5.11
C ASP A 265 17.02 2.02 3.84
N THR A 266 16.61 3.28 3.89
CA THR A 266 15.97 4.01 2.79
C THR A 266 16.96 4.85 1.98
N GLU A 267 18.27 4.66 2.17
CA GLU A 267 19.35 5.33 1.42
C GLU A 267 19.23 6.87 1.48
N GLY A 268 18.79 7.38 2.63
CA GLY A 268 18.59 8.81 2.87
C GLY A 268 17.24 9.36 2.40
N LYS A 269 16.37 8.54 1.79
CA LYS A 269 14.99 8.96 1.48
C LYS A 269 14.21 9.15 2.78
N LYS A 270 13.81 10.40 3.04
CA LYS A 270 12.88 10.75 4.11
C LYS A 270 11.46 10.32 3.75
N LEU A 271 10.74 9.76 4.73
CA LEU A 271 9.35 9.34 4.61
C LEU A 271 8.53 10.14 5.63
N SER A 272 8.05 11.33 5.27
CA SER A 272 7.34 12.21 6.23
C SER A 272 6.00 11.64 6.69
N GLY A 273 5.40 10.73 5.92
CA GLY A 273 4.24 9.94 6.34
C GLY A 273 4.13 8.67 5.50
N PRO A 274 4.88 7.61 5.82
CA PRO A 274 4.77 6.34 5.13
C PRO A 274 3.45 5.69 5.53
N ALA A 275 2.43 5.83 4.69
CA ALA A 275 1.07 5.43 4.97
C ALA A 275 0.96 3.89 4.95
N ASP A 276 0.62 3.31 3.81
CA ASP A 276 0.53 1.85 3.68
C ASP A 276 1.85 1.21 3.22
N ILE A 277 1.88 -0.12 3.15
CA ILE A 277 2.98 -0.90 2.59
C ILE A 277 2.47 -2.18 1.94
N SER A 278 2.88 -2.41 0.70
CA SER A 278 2.68 -3.69 0.02
C SER A 278 3.98 -4.25 -0.52
N LEU A 279 4.03 -5.57 -0.75
CA LEU A 279 5.17 -6.24 -1.34
C LEU A 279 4.78 -6.91 -2.66
N LEU A 280 5.56 -6.64 -3.70
CA LEU A 280 5.48 -7.36 -4.96
C LEU A 280 6.89 -7.63 -5.49
N ASN A 281 7.18 -8.89 -5.84
CA ASN A 281 8.43 -9.30 -6.49
C ASN A 281 9.71 -8.79 -5.82
N GLY A 282 9.75 -8.82 -4.48
CA GLY A 282 10.91 -8.37 -3.69
C GLY A 282 11.05 -6.85 -3.60
N LYS A 283 10.02 -6.08 -3.96
CA LYS A 283 9.96 -4.64 -3.80
C LYS A 283 8.82 -4.26 -2.87
N LEU A 284 9.12 -3.45 -1.87
CA LEU A 284 8.11 -2.77 -1.05
C LEU A 284 7.64 -1.53 -1.79
N TYR A 285 6.34 -1.29 -1.77
CA TYR A 285 5.69 -0.11 -2.32
C TYR A 285 5.08 0.64 -1.15
N VAL A 286 5.62 1.82 -0.85
CA VAL A 286 5.29 2.60 0.35
C VAL A 286 4.84 3.99 -0.08
N PRO A 287 3.53 4.26 -0.10
CA PRO A 287 3.02 5.62 -0.30
C PRO A 287 3.55 6.53 0.82
N ASN A 288 4.17 7.64 0.43
CA ASN A 288 4.61 8.69 1.32
C ASN A 288 3.61 9.83 1.21
N LEU A 289 2.55 9.72 2.02
CA LEU A 289 1.30 10.45 1.86
C LEU A 289 1.49 11.97 1.76
N PRO A 290 2.16 12.65 2.71
CA PRO A 290 2.23 14.11 2.68
C PRO A 290 2.97 14.66 1.46
N GLU A 291 3.95 13.91 0.95
CA GLU A 291 4.76 14.30 -0.21
C GLU A 291 4.09 13.97 -1.55
N SER A 292 2.97 13.26 -1.56
CA SER A 292 2.35 12.74 -2.80
C SER A 292 3.31 11.91 -3.63
N GLU A 293 4.03 11.01 -2.96
CA GLU A 293 5.04 10.15 -3.56
C GLU A 293 4.77 8.68 -3.25
N LEU A 294 5.32 7.81 -4.09
CA LEU A 294 5.45 6.39 -3.85
C LEU A 294 6.94 6.05 -3.79
N THR A 295 7.39 5.52 -2.65
CA THR A 295 8.76 5.03 -2.49
C THR A 295 8.77 3.52 -2.69
N ILE A 296 9.58 3.05 -3.63
CA ILE A 296 9.78 1.64 -3.95
C ILE A 296 11.13 1.20 -3.41
N ILE A 297 11.14 0.20 -2.53
CA ILE A 297 12.35 -0.27 -1.83
C ILE A 297 12.59 -1.73 -2.16
N SER A 298 13.72 -2.04 -2.80
CA SER A 298 14.14 -3.41 -3.05
C SER A 298 14.61 -4.09 -1.76
N VAL A 299 14.00 -5.24 -1.45
CA VAL A 299 14.30 -6.08 -0.29
C VAL A 299 14.77 -7.46 -0.72
N LYS A 300 15.84 -7.94 -0.09
CA LYS A 300 16.44 -9.27 -0.34
C LYS A 300 15.73 -10.37 0.44
#